data_AF-S2WMD9-F1
#
_entry.id   AF-S2WMD9-F1
#
_cell.length_a   1.000
_cell.length_b   1.000
_cell.length_c   1.000
_cell.angle_alpha   90.00
_cell.angle_beta   90.00
_cell.angle_gamma   90.00
#
_symmetry.space_group_name_H-M   'P 1'
#
loop_
_entity.id
_entity.type
_entity.pdbx_description
1 polymer ?
#
loop_
_entity_poly.entity_id
_entity_poly.type
_entity_poly.pdbx_seq_one_letter_code
_entity_poly.pdbx_strand_id
1 'polypeptide(L)'
;MTEKISEQASGFSAQDVERFVSEAEAGYDLISCEWETNPHLNFLHLVPEDLVSAISRRAELDNVSDEEVVRKALENYLRAG
;
A
#
# COMPACT_ATOMS: atom_id res chain seq x y z
N MET A 1 -23.60 9.50 -13.46
CA MET A 1 -24.02 8.47 -12.50
C MET A 1 -23.65 9.01 -11.14
N THR A 2 -24.64 9.39 -10.32
CA THR A 2 -24.41 10.09 -9.06
C THR A 2 -24.52 9.07 -7.94
N GLU A 3 -23.39 8.58 -7.45
CA GLU A 3 -23.39 7.67 -6.30
C GLU A 3 -23.79 8.48 -5.06
N LYS A 4 -25.04 8.29 -4.61
CA LYS A 4 -25.50 8.84 -3.35
C LYS A 4 -24.88 7.99 -2.25
N ILE A 5 -23.95 8.58 -1.50
CA ILE A 5 -23.49 7.99 -0.24
C ILE A 5 -24.70 7.98 0.69
N SER A 6 -25.25 6.77 0.90
CA SER A 6 -26.30 6.51 1.87
C SER A 6 -25.65 6.44 3.25
N GLU A 7 -26.02 7.33 4.16
CA GLU A 7 -25.61 7.26 5.58
C GLU A 7 -26.20 6.03 6.29
N GLN A 8 -27.16 5.33 5.66
CA GLN A 8 -27.73 4.10 6.16
C GLN A 8 -27.01 2.91 5.53
N ALA A 9 -26.26 2.17 6.35
CA ALA A 9 -25.76 0.86 6.00
C ALA A 9 -26.95 -0.10 5.88
N SER A 10 -27.40 -0.37 4.65
CA SER A 10 -28.46 -1.33 4.39
C SER A 10 -28.01 -2.73 4.80
N GLY A 11 -28.77 -3.39 5.68
CA GLY A 11 -28.49 -4.76 6.13
C GLY A 11 -28.21 -4.92 7.62
N PHE A 12 -28.15 -3.82 8.38
CA PHE A 12 -27.94 -3.84 9.82
C PHE A 12 -29.13 -3.24 10.57
N SER A 13 -29.50 -3.86 11.70
CA SER A 13 -30.52 -3.31 12.59
C SER A 13 -29.93 -2.16 13.42
N ALA A 14 -30.79 -1.34 14.04
CA ALA A 14 -30.34 -0.30 14.97
C ALA A 14 -29.51 -0.87 16.15
N GLN A 15 -29.84 -2.08 16.60
CA GLN A 15 -29.10 -2.78 17.66
C GLN A 15 -27.70 -3.22 17.19
N ASP A 16 -27.56 -3.60 15.92
CA ASP A 16 -26.23 -3.90 15.35
C ASP A 16 -25.36 -2.65 15.32
N VAL A 17 -25.94 -1.49 14.96
CA VAL A 17 -25.23 -0.20 14.94
C VAL A 17 -24.79 0.20 16.35
N GLU A 18 -25.66 0.11 17.35
CA GLU A 18 -25.29 0.38 18.76
C GLU A 18 -24.18 -0.56 19.26
N ARG A 19 -24.24 -1.84 18.87
CA ARG A 19 -23.18 -2.81 19.20
C ARG A 19 -21.84 -2.39 18.57
N PHE A 20 -21.83 -2.03 17.29
CA PHE A 20 -20.60 -1.60 16.61
C PHE A 20 -20.02 -0.32 17.21
N VAL A 21 -20.87 0.65 17.59
CA VAL A 21 -20.42 1.87 18.26
C VAL A 21 -19.77 1.53 19.61
N SER A 22 -20.43 0.69 20.41
CA SER A 22 -19.91 0.28 21.73
C SER A 22 -18.57 -0.47 21.61
N GLU A 23 -18.46 -1.33 20.60
CA GLU A 23 -17.24 -2.09 20.29
C GLU A 23 -16.10 -1.18 19.84
N ALA A 24 -16.39 -0.20 18.98
CA ALA A 24 -15.40 0.78 18.53
C ALA A 24 -14.90 1.69 19.66
N GLU A 25 -15.80 2.12 20.57
CA GLU A 25 -15.44 2.95 21.73
C GLU A 25 -14.63 2.19 22.78
N ALA A 26 -14.91 0.89 22.98
CA ALA A 26 -14.13 0.04 23.86
C ALA A 26 -12.69 -0.16 23.36
N GLY A 27 -12.51 -0.17 22.03
CA GLY A 27 -11.24 -0.45 21.38
C GLY A 27 -10.77 -1.90 21.57
N TYR A 28 -9.68 -2.26 20.90
CA TYR A 28 -9.04 -3.56 21.07
C TYR A 28 -7.59 -3.40 21.53
N ASP A 29 -7.16 -4.28 22.43
CA ASP A 29 -5.75 -4.41 22.77
C ASP A 29 -5.02 -5.20 21.68
N LEU A 30 -4.36 -4.44 20.80
CA LEU A 30 -3.63 -5.00 19.65
C LEU A 30 -2.29 -5.64 20.05
N ILE A 31 -1.84 -5.49 21.30
CA ILE A 31 -0.55 -6.01 21.76
C ILE A 31 -0.56 -7.55 21.79
N SER A 32 -1.70 -8.15 22.09
CA SER A 32 -1.89 -9.60 22.10
C SER A 32 -2.29 -10.21 20.75
N CYS A 33 -2.52 -9.38 19.73
CA CYS A 33 -2.89 -9.90 18.41
C CYS A 33 -1.67 -10.53 17.71
N GLU A 34 -1.83 -11.75 17.22
CA GLU A 34 -0.86 -12.35 16.32
C GLU A 34 -0.89 -11.61 14.98
N TRP A 35 0.29 -11.33 14.44
CA TRP A 35 0.40 -10.76 13.10
C TRP A 35 0.07 -11.83 12.06
N GLU A 36 -1.05 -11.66 11.37
CA GLU A 36 -1.39 -12.50 10.22
C GLU A 36 -0.93 -11.86 8.91
N THR A 37 -0.42 -12.70 8.00
CA THR A 37 -0.11 -12.28 6.63
C THR A 37 -1.40 -11.92 5.92
N ASN A 38 -1.51 -10.68 5.44
CA ASN A 38 -2.68 -10.23 4.70
C ASN A 38 -2.85 -11.07 3.40
N PRO A 39 -3.95 -11.84 3.25
CA PRO A 39 -4.17 -12.73 2.11
C PRO A 39 -4.43 -11.98 0.79
N HIS A 40 -4.67 -10.67 0.86
CA HIS A 40 -4.84 -9.79 -0.28
C HIS A 40 -3.59 -8.97 -0.59
N LEU A 41 -2.49 -9.19 0.14
CA LEU A 41 -1.20 -8.59 -0.16
C LEU A 41 -0.60 -9.24 -1.41
N ASN A 42 -1.17 -8.92 -2.57
CA ASN A 42 -0.53 -9.21 -3.84
C ASN A 42 0.60 -8.20 -4.02
N PHE A 43 1.83 -8.70 -4.01
CA PHE A 43 2.97 -7.93 -4.49
C PHE A 43 2.78 -7.72 -5.99
N LEU A 44 2.25 -6.55 -6.37
CA LEU A 44 2.23 -6.15 -7.76
C LEU A 44 3.69 -5.91 -8.18
N HIS A 45 4.20 -6.71 -9.11
CA HIS A 45 5.46 -6.38 -9.80
C HIS A 45 5.20 -5.14 -10.66
N LEU A 46 5.37 -3.96 -10.06
CA LEU A 46 5.21 -2.66 -10.71
C LEU A 46 6.34 -2.36 -11.70
N VAL A 47 7.48 -3.03 -11.55
CA VAL A 47 8.65 -2.85 -12.39
C VAL A 47 8.87 -4.11 -13.24
N PRO A 48 8.83 -3.98 -14.58
CA PRO A 48 9.23 -5.03 -15.52
C PRO A 48 10.60 -5.66 -15.18
N GLU A 49 10.74 -6.97 -15.32
CA GLU A 49 11.96 -7.72 -14.95
C GLU A 49 13.20 -7.29 -15.74
N ASP A 50 13.02 -6.87 -16.99
CA ASP A 50 14.09 -6.34 -17.84
C ASP A 50 14.64 -5.01 -17.28
N LEU A 51 13.77 -4.16 -16.73
CA LEU A 51 14.19 -2.92 -16.07
C LEU A 51 14.96 -3.18 -14.77
N VAL A 52 14.52 -4.16 -13.96
CA VAL A 52 15.26 -4.57 -12.76
C VAL A 52 16.67 -5.03 -13.14
N SER A 53 16.76 -5.91 -14.15
CA SER A 53 18.04 -6.42 -14.65
C SER A 53 18.95 -5.31 -15.18
N ALA A 54 18.37 -4.32 -15.87
CA ALA A 54 19.10 -3.17 -16.39
C ALA A 54 19.63 -2.26 -15.27
N ILE A 55 18.83 -2.04 -14.22
CA ILE A 55 19.21 -1.23 -13.04
C ILE A 55 20.39 -1.91 -12.31
N SER A 56 20.27 -3.19 -11.97
CA SER A 56 21.34 -3.89 -11.23
C SER A 56 22.63 -3.95 -12.05
N ARG A 57 22.54 -4.23 -13.36
CA ARG A 57 23.72 -4.17 -14.25
C ARG A 57 24.36 -2.80 -14.27
N ARG A 58 23.56 -1.73 -14.25
CA ARG A 58 24.08 -0.36 -14.23
C ARG A 58 24.73 -0.02 -12.89
N ALA A 59 24.14 -0.49 -11.79
CA ALA A 59 24.67 -0.32 -10.45
C ALA A 59 26.04 -0.99 -10.28
N GLU A 60 26.20 -2.22 -10.81
CA GLU A 60 27.48 -2.93 -10.86
C GLU A 60 28.54 -2.15 -11.65
N LEU A 61 28.19 -1.66 -12.85
CA LEU A 61 29.11 -0.90 -13.71
C LEU A 61 29.56 0.41 -13.05
N ASP A 62 28.65 1.09 -12.35
CA ASP A 62 28.91 2.37 -11.70
C ASP A 62 29.44 2.19 -10.26
N ASN A 63 29.55 0.96 -9.77
CA ASN A 63 29.92 0.59 -8.39
C ASN A 63 29.12 1.38 -7.33
N VAL A 64 27.81 1.43 -7.51
CA VAL A 64 26.84 2.07 -6.61
C VAL A 64 25.69 1.11 -6.30
N SER A 65 24.77 1.51 -5.42
CA SER A 65 23.53 0.75 -5.19
C SER A 65 22.51 0.97 -6.29
N ASP A 66 21.61 0.00 -6.48
CA ASP A 66 20.45 0.09 -7.37
C ASP A 66 19.59 1.34 -7.06
N GLU A 67 19.43 1.67 -5.78
CA GLU A 67 18.71 2.86 -5.34
C GLU A 67 19.35 4.16 -5.86
N GLU A 68 20.68 4.24 -5.88
CA GLU A 68 21.40 5.42 -6.37
C GLU A 68 21.22 5.59 -7.89
N VAL A 69 21.16 4.48 -8.64
CA VAL A 69 20.86 4.51 -10.08
C VAL A 69 19.46 5.06 -10.32
N VAL A 70 18.46 4.56 -9.58
CA VAL A 70 17.07 5.01 -9.70
C VAL A 70 16.94 6.48 -9.31
N ARG A 71 17.58 6.90 -8.22
CA ARG A 71 17.59 8.30 -7.75
C ARG A 71 18.12 9.25 -8.81
N LYS A 72 19.28 8.94 -9.41
CA LYS A 72 19.86 9.74 -10.50
C LYS A 72 18.96 9.80 -11.73
N ALA A 73 18.33 8.69 -12.10
CA ALA A 73 17.39 8.67 -13.22
C ALA A 73 16.19 9.59 -12.98
N LEU A 74 15.62 9.57 -11.77
CA LEU A 74 14.53 10.46 -11.37
C LEU A 74 14.95 11.92 -11.34
N GLU A 75 16.12 12.24 -10.77
CA GLU A 75 16.66 13.60 -10.76
C GLU A 75 16.85 14.15 -12.18
N ASN A 76 17.37 13.34 -13.10
CA ASN A 76 17.55 13.74 -14.49
C ASN A 76 16.21 13.95 -15.20
N TYR A 77 15.22 13.09 -14.99
CA TYR A 77 13.89 13.24 -15.53
C TYR A 77 13.22 14.54 -15.06
N LEU A 78 13.29 14.81 -13.75
CA LEU A 78 12.69 16.01 -13.15
C LEU A 78 13.37 17.31 -13.58
N ARG A 79 14.65 17.27 -13.95
CA ARG A 79 15.39 18.43 -14.50
C ARG A 79 15.18 18.63 -15.98
N ALA A 80 14.74 17.60 -16.70
CA ALA A 80 14.50 17.63 -18.14
C ALA A 80 13.06 18.05 -18.51
N GLY A 81 12.16 18.12 -17.53
CA GLY A 81 10.80 18.67 -17.66
C GLY A 81 10.75 20.15 -17.29
#